data_AF-A0A833DMZ5-F1
#
_entry.id   AF-A0A833DMZ5-F1
#
_cell.length_a   1.000
_cell.length_b   1.000
_cell.length_c   1.000
_cell.angle_alpha   90.00
_cell.angle_beta   90.00
_cell.angle_gamma   90.00
#
_symmetry.space_group_name_H-M   'P 1'
#
loop_
_entity.id
_entity.type
_entity.pdbx_description
1 polymer ?
#
loop_
_entity_poly.entity_id
_entity_poly.type
_entity_poly.pdbx_seq_one_letter_code
_entity_poly.pdbx_strand_id
1 'polypeptide(L)' 'ALSDLALSGKATPHDVTVVGELARVLSGGDSADVTRTLSEDDILKLEREAITSLSRQEATLARMEHMLAKGKPLRN' A
#
# COMPACT_ATOMS: atom_id res chain seq x y z
N ALA A 1 -7.67 -12.72 7.34
CA ALA A 1 -7.78 -11.38 7.98
C ALA A 1 -8.19 -10.29 6.99
N LEU A 2 -7.33 -9.86 6.05
CA LEU A 2 -7.69 -8.82 5.06
C LEU A 2 -8.80 -9.26 4.10
N SER A 3 -8.74 -10.50 3.62
CA SER A 3 -9.79 -11.09 2.80
C SER A 3 -11.14 -11.11 3.52
N ASP A 4 -11.14 -11.39 4.83
CA ASP A 4 -12.36 -11.37 5.65
C ASP A 4 -12.91 -9.95 5.85
N LEU A 5 -12.02 -8.95 5.97
CA LEU A 5 -12.40 -7.54 6.00
C LEU A 5 -12.99 -7.07 4.66
N ALA A 6 -12.44 -7.54 3.54
CA ALA A 6 -12.97 -7.24 2.21
C ALA A 6 -14.35 -7.91 2.03
N LEU A 7 -14.48 -9.19 2.39
CA LEU A 7 -15.74 -9.93 2.33
C LEU A 7 -16.83 -9.33 3.23
N SER A 8 -16.45 -8.77 4.39
CA SER A 8 -17.38 -8.07 5.30
C SER A 8 -17.66 -6.62 4.91
N GLY A 9 -17.15 -6.14 3.76
CA GLY A 9 -17.37 -4.77 3.26
C GLY A 9 -16.66 -3.68 4.08
N LYS A 10 -15.74 -4.07 4.97
CA LYS A 10 -14.96 -3.15 5.80
C LYS A 10 -13.74 -2.61 5.07
N ALA A 11 -13.13 -3.43 4.20
CA ALA A 11 -12.07 -3.02 3.29
C ALA A 11 -12.62 -2.87 1.86
N THR A 12 -12.19 -1.81 1.20
CA THR A 12 -12.47 -1.57 -0.23
C THR A 12 -11.52 -2.38 -1.12
N PRO A 13 -11.82 -2.54 -2.42
CA PRO A 13 -10.89 -3.16 -3.35
C PRO A 13 -9.51 -2.48 -3.36
N HIS A 14 -9.47 -1.13 -3.30
CA HIS A 14 -8.19 -0.43 -3.29
C HIS A 14 -7.44 -0.55 -1.95
N ASP A 15 -8.14 -0.74 -0.83
CA ASP A 15 -7.48 -1.06 0.45
C ASP A 15 -6.71 -2.38 0.37
N VAL A 16 -7.22 -3.37 -0.37
CA VAL A 16 -6.50 -4.65 -0.58
C VAL A 16 -5.21 -4.40 -1.37
N THR A 17 -5.27 -3.56 -2.41
CA THR A 17 -4.09 -3.19 -3.21
C THR A 17 -3.03 -2.47 -2.36
N VAL A 18 -3.44 -1.43 -1.63
CA VAL A 18 -2.52 -0.63 -0.79
C VAL A 18 -1.90 -1.48 0.31
N VAL A 19 -2.71 -2.32 0.97
CA VAL A 19 -2.18 -3.19 2.04
C VAL A 19 -1.29 -4.29 1.48
N GLY A 20 -1.52 -4.76 0.25
CA GLY A 20 -0.61 -5.69 -0.42
C GLY A 20 0.79 -5.10 -0.62
N GLU A 21 0.87 -3.86 -1.13
CA GLU A 21 2.15 -3.14 -1.26
C GLU A 21 2.80 -2.87 0.10
N LEU A 22 2.02 -2.49 1.11
CA LEU A 22 2.52 -2.30 2.48
C LEU A 22 3.10 -3.60 3.05
N ALA A 23 2.39 -4.72 2.89
CA ALA A 23 2.83 -6.02 3.36
C ALA A 23 4.14 -6.44 2.67
N ARG A 24 4.27 -6.20 1.36
CA ARG A 24 5.49 -6.42 0.59
C ARG A 24 6.68 -5.63 1.16
N VAL A 25 6.51 -4.34 1.44
CA VAL A 25 7.59 -3.51 2.03
C VAL A 25 7.98 -4.05 3.40
N LEU A 26 7.01 -4.30 4.28
CA LEU A 26 7.26 -4.75 5.65
C LEU A 26 7.85 -6.16 5.71
N SER A 27 7.59 -7.01 4.71
CA SER A 27 8.17 -8.35 4.62
C SER A 27 9.54 -8.37 3.96
N GLY A 28 10.07 -7.24 3.47
CA GLY A 28 11.38 -7.17 2.81
C GLY A 28 11.37 -7.38 1.29
N GLY A 29 10.19 -7.32 0.66
CA GLY A 29 10.02 -7.42 -0.79
C GLY A 29 10.40 -8.79 -1.36
N ASP A 30 10.72 -8.81 -2.66
CA ASP A 30 11.03 -10.06 -3.37
C ASP A 30 12.36 -10.69 -2.97
N SER A 31 13.24 -9.92 -2.31
CA SER A 31 14.55 -10.37 -1.82
C SER A 31 14.54 -10.75 -0.34
N ALA A 32 13.36 -10.88 0.27
CA ALA A 32 13.21 -11.24 1.66
C ALA A 32 13.86 -12.61 1.95
N ASP A 33 14.77 -12.62 2.91
CA ASP A 33 15.47 -13.82 3.36
C ASP A 33 15.61 -13.76 4.89
N VAL A 34 15.14 -14.80 5.57
CA VAL A 34 15.14 -14.90 7.04
C VAL A 34 16.54 -14.91 7.65
N THR A 35 17.56 -15.19 6.84
CA THR A 35 18.98 -15.22 7.25
C THR A 35 19.71 -13.90 6.98
N ARG A 36 19.12 -12.99 6.20
CA ARG A 36 19.73 -11.73 5.80
C ARG A 36 19.03 -10.55 6.44
N THR A 37 19.80 -9.68 7.06
CA THR A 37 19.29 -8.40 7.58
C THR A 37 19.18 -7.41 6.43
N LEU A 38 18.07 -6.69 6.37
CA LEU A 38 17.90 -5.56 5.45
C LEU A 38 18.45 -4.29 6.10
N SER A 39 19.11 -3.46 5.30
CA SER A 39 19.50 -2.12 5.71
C SER A 39 18.32 -1.15 5.60
N GLU A 40 18.45 0.03 6.21
CA GLU A 40 17.47 1.11 6.05
C GLU A 40 17.33 1.54 4.57
N ASP A 41 18.44 1.57 3.83
CA ASP A 41 18.45 1.92 2.41
C ASP A 41 17.68 0.92 1.56
N ASP A 42 17.71 -0.37 1.91
CA ASP A 42 16.94 -1.41 1.23
C ASP A 42 15.44 -1.21 1.43
N ILE A 43 15.02 -0.91 2.67
CA ILE A 43 13.62 -0.63 3.01
C ILE A 43 13.16 0.64 2.28
N LEU A 44 13.97 1.69 2.33
CA LEU A 44 13.68 2.97 1.70
C LEU A 44 13.53 2.83 0.18
N LYS A 45 14.27 1.92 -0.45
CA LYS A 45 14.09 1.60 -1.88
C LYS A 45 12.73 0.94 -2.13
N LEU A 46 12.36 -0.06 -1.32
CA LEU A 46 11.06 -0.74 -1.43
C LEU A 46 9.88 0.22 -1.24
N GLU A 47 9.97 1.14 -0.27
CA GLU A 47 8.96 2.17 -0.03
C GLU A 47 8.79 3.09 -1.25
N ARG A 48 9.89 3.55 -1.86
CA ARG A 48 9.83 4.40 -3.05
C ARG A 48 9.19 3.68 -4.23
N GLU A 49 9.51 2.42 -4.44
CA GLU A 49 8.91 1.60 -5.49
C GLU A 49 7.40 1.44 -5.26
N ALA A 50 6.99 1.08 -4.05
CA ALA A 50 5.58 0.92 -3.67
C ALA A 50 4.78 2.22 -3.87
N ILE A 51 5.29 3.35 -3.37
CA ILE A 51 4.63 4.66 -3.51
C ILE A 51 4.53 5.06 -4.99
N THR A 52 5.60 4.86 -5.78
CA THR A 52 5.60 5.18 -7.21
C THR A 52 4.63 4.30 -8.00
N SER A 53 4.48 3.03 -7.62
CA SER A 53 3.50 2.12 -8.20
C SER A 53 2.08 2.58 -7.88
N LEU A 54 1.78 2.82 -6.60
CA LEU A 54 0.46 3.27 -6.15
C LEU A 54 0.07 4.62 -6.73
N SER A 55 0.99 5.56 -6.90
CA SER A 55 0.71 6.90 -7.44
C SER A 55 0.25 6.88 -8.91
N ARG A 56 0.51 5.80 -9.64
CA ARG A 56 0.04 5.61 -11.03
C ARG A 56 -1.38 5.05 -11.10
N GLN A 57 -1.97 4.68 -9.97
CA GLN A 57 -3.33 4.12 -9.93
C GLN A 57 -4.37 5.23 -9.79
N GLU A 58 -5.41 5.18 -10.62
CA GLU A 58 -6.50 6.16 -10.61
C GLU A 58 -7.18 6.26 -9.24
N ALA A 59 -7.36 5.15 -8.53
CA ALA A 59 -7.96 5.14 -7.21
C ALA A 59 -7.13 5.90 -6.16
N THR A 60 -5.79 5.87 -6.26
CA THR A 60 -4.88 6.65 -5.41
C THR A 60 -4.97 8.14 -5.75
N LEU A 61 -4.99 8.49 -7.04
CA LEU A 61 -5.17 9.87 -7.49
C LEU A 61 -6.50 10.44 -6.99
N ALA A 62 -7.60 9.69 -7.12
CA ALA A 62 -8.91 10.07 -6.61
C ALA A 62 -8.92 10.27 -5.08
N ARG A 63 -8.21 9.43 -4.31
CA ARG A 63 -8.04 9.64 -2.86
C ARG A 63 -7.32 10.95 -2.56
N MET A 64 -6.25 11.27 -3.28
CA MET A 64 -5.49 12.51 -3.10
C MET A 64 -6.35 13.74 -3.47
N GLU A 65 -7.01 13.73 -4.62
CA GLU A 65 -7.90 14.81 -5.05
C GLU A 65 -9.05 15.03 -4.06
N HIS A 66 -9.69 13.95 -3.61
CA HIS A 66 -10.79 14.04 -2.65
C HIS A 66 -10.33 14.57 -1.30
N MET A 67 -9.16 14.14 -0.82
CA MET A 67 -8.58 14.65 0.41
C MET A 67 -8.30 16.16 0.30
N LEU A 68 -7.70 16.61 -0.81
CA LEU A 68 -7.43 18.02 -1.05
C LEU A 68 -8.72 18.85 -1.15
N ALA A 69 -9.75 18.32 -1.82
CA ALA A 69 -10.99 19.05 -2.06
C ALA A 69 -11.95 19.06 -0.86
N LYS A 70 -11.98 18.00 -0.05
CA LYS A 70 -12.98 17.77 1.00
C LYS A 70 -12.40 17.65 2.42
N GLY A 71 -11.09 17.48 2.54
CA GLY A 71 -10.42 17.27 3.84
C GLY A 71 -10.81 15.96 4.52
N LYS A 72 -11.37 15.00 3.79
CA LYS A 72 -11.84 13.71 4.31
C LYS A 72 -11.28 12.56 3.45
N PRO A 73 -11.09 11.35 4.01
CA PRO A 73 -10.69 10.19 3.22
C PRO A 73 -11.78 9.75 2.24
N LEU A 74 -11.39 9.38 1.02
CA LEU A 74 -12.25 8.68 0.07
C LEU A 74 -12.13 7.16 0.31
N ARG A 75 -13.27 6.48 0.46
CA ARG A 75 -13.35 5.01 0.47
C ARG A 75 -13.71 4.52 -0.94
N ASN A 76 -12.70 4.07 -1.69
CA ASN A 76 -12.80 3.45 -3.02
C ASN A 76 -11.91 2.21 -3.06
#